data_AF-A0A1A8WNY6-F1
#
_entry.id   AF-A0A1A8WNY6-F1
#
_cell.length_a   1.000
_cell.length_b   1.000
_cell.length_c   1.000
_cell.angle_alpha   90.00
_cell.angle_beta   90.00
_cell.angle_gamma   90.00
#
_symmetry.space_group_name_H-M   'P 1'
#
loop_
_entity.id
_entity.type
_entity.pdbx_description
1 polymer ?
#
loop_
_entity_poly.entity_id
_entity_poly.type
_entity_poly.pdbx_seq_one_letter_code
_entity_poly.pdbx_strand_id
1 'polypeptide(L)'
;MVAYQKVRRFKKIPPLFSYTICTNKYMGIHGKNHISNINRIDKLNINTLNNFLDTFEFEEKGNDGIEYKRLDELSKYIEVIKLDNNKINKDSKYYDINYENENEFFDENGNLKIKNDCEKESNKNMMKEYLHVPPFVLTKLCEYALKEILFFLNKKHLKQLQNILMDKESSENDKFVAMTLIKNAIISSHQHLPGCQDTGTAIILGKKDEEILTTYEHKYLTLGVYNAYKKNNFRYSQLSPINMFDEVNTKNNLPCQIEIYSNIKKHENLNDKIKKNPKYELIFIAKGGGSANKTFLFQQTKSILNEDKLYESL
;
A
#
# COMPACT_ATOMS: atom_id res chain seq x y z
N MET A 1 -6.63 -10.44 -0.69
CA MET A 1 -7.16 -9.12 -1.16
C MET A 1 -8.66 -9.29 -1.37
N VAL A 2 -9.51 -8.44 -0.77
CA VAL A 2 -10.95 -8.70 -0.59
C VAL A 2 -11.69 -8.90 -1.92
N ALA A 3 -12.44 -10.00 -2.02
CA ALA A 3 -13.25 -10.40 -3.17
C ALA A 3 -14.74 -10.15 -2.90
N TYR A 4 -15.46 -9.57 -3.87
CA TYR A 4 -16.83 -9.96 -4.18
C TYR A 4 -17.19 -9.56 -5.62
N GLN A 5 -18.12 -10.30 -6.22
CA GLN A 5 -18.58 -10.17 -7.60
C GLN A 5 -20.06 -9.80 -7.59
N LYS A 6 -20.44 -8.73 -8.30
CA LYS A 6 -21.72 -8.67 -9.03
C LYS A 6 -21.62 -7.67 -10.18
N VAL A 7 -21.95 -8.15 -11.37
CA VAL A 7 -21.91 -7.46 -12.67
C VAL A 7 -22.84 -6.25 -12.70
N ARG A 8 -22.43 -5.11 -13.31
CA ARG A 8 -23.21 -4.36 -14.33
C ARG A 8 -22.54 -3.10 -14.93
N ARG A 9 -22.46 -3.14 -16.26
CA ARG A 9 -22.58 -2.09 -17.31
C ARG A 9 -21.71 -0.83 -17.28
N PHE A 10 -20.79 -0.77 -18.24
CA PHE A 10 -20.22 0.46 -18.79
C PHE A 10 -21.31 1.40 -19.35
N LYS A 11 -21.30 2.67 -18.96
CA LYS A 11 -21.82 3.76 -19.80
C LYS A 11 -20.65 4.37 -20.58
N LYS A 12 -20.89 4.59 -21.87
CA LYS A 12 -19.93 5.11 -22.86
C LYS A 12 -19.18 6.35 -22.36
N ILE A 13 -17.86 6.33 -22.51
CA ILE A 13 -16.99 7.51 -22.47
C ILE A 13 -17.24 8.31 -23.76
N PRO A 14 -17.56 9.62 -23.72
CA PRO A 14 -17.45 10.47 -24.89
C PRO A 14 -15.97 10.84 -25.12
N PRO A 15 -15.48 10.82 -26.37
CA PRO A 15 -14.10 11.19 -26.67
C PRO A 15 -13.93 12.70 -26.50
N LEU A 16 -13.27 13.12 -25.42
CA LEU A 16 -12.77 14.48 -25.27
C LEU A 16 -11.38 14.53 -25.92
N PHE A 17 -11.37 14.80 -27.22
CA PHE A 17 -10.34 15.48 -28.03
C PHE A 17 -10.41 14.97 -29.46
N SER A 18 -10.99 15.77 -30.34
CA SER A 18 -10.75 15.72 -31.78
C SER A 18 -9.33 16.21 -32.05
N TYR A 19 -8.41 15.30 -32.41
CA TYR A 19 -7.18 15.71 -33.08
C TYR A 19 -7.54 16.11 -34.51
N THR A 20 -7.62 17.41 -34.78
CA THR A 20 -7.55 17.92 -36.15
C THR A 20 -6.08 18.14 -36.46
N ILE A 21 -5.54 17.32 -37.35
CA ILE A 21 -4.26 17.55 -38.00
C ILE A 21 -4.38 18.86 -38.77
N CYS A 22 -3.69 19.91 -38.31
CA CYS A 22 -3.55 21.15 -39.07
C CYS A 22 -2.79 20.86 -40.36
N THR A 23 -3.50 20.90 -41.49
CA THR A 23 -2.88 21.14 -42.80
C THR A 23 -3.09 22.61 -43.13
N ASN A 24 -1.99 23.35 -43.22
CA ASN A 24 -1.97 24.72 -43.71
C ASN A 24 -2.56 24.78 -45.13
N LYS A 25 -3.55 25.67 -45.36
CA LYS A 25 -3.65 26.49 -46.60
C LYS A 25 -4.85 27.46 -46.62
N TYR A 26 -4.53 28.71 -47.00
CA TYR A 26 -5.36 29.79 -47.58
C TYR A 26 -6.25 30.73 -46.73
N MET A 27 -5.78 31.99 -46.63
CA MET A 27 -6.36 33.29 -47.06
C MET A 27 -7.85 33.63 -46.85
N GLY A 28 -8.11 34.83 -46.28
CA GLY A 28 -9.35 35.60 -46.53
C GLY A 28 -9.85 36.61 -45.48
N ILE A 29 -9.18 37.77 -45.40
CA ILE A 29 -9.67 39.18 -45.31
C ILE A 29 -11.09 39.56 -44.72
N HIS A 30 -11.04 40.61 -43.87
CA HIS A 30 -12.00 41.72 -43.55
C HIS A 30 -13.14 41.59 -42.51
N GLY A 31 -13.23 42.63 -41.66
CA GLY A 31 -14.49 43.19 -41.15
C GLY A 31 -14.46 43.78 -39.73
N LYS A 32 -14.35 45.11 -39.60
CA LYS A 32 -14.53 45.90 -38.36
C LYS A 32 -16.03 46.19 -38.10
N ASN A 33 -16.49 46.14 -36.84
CA ASN A 33 -17.12 47.26 -36.09
C ASN A 33 -18.05 46.81 -34.92
N HIS A 34 -17.77 47.41 -33.76
CA HIS A 34 -18.62 47.84 -32.64
C HIS A 34 -19.92 47.09 -32.25
N ILE A 35 -20.02 46.73 -30.96
CA ILE A 35 -21.12 47.13 -30.05
C ILE A 35 -20.61 47.17 -28.60
N SER A 36 -21.03 48.22 -27.91
CA SER A 36 -20.71 48.69 -26.56
C SER A 36 -21.40 47.94 -25.42
N ASN A 37 -20.81 48.07 -24.22
CA ASN A 37 -21.38 47.91 -22.87
C ASN A 37 -21.78 46.50 -22.44
N ILE A 38 -20.98 45.92 -21.54
CA ILE A 38 -21.45 45.37 -20.25
C ILE A 38 -20.28 45.46 -19.26
N ASN A 39 -20.46 46.31 -18.25
CA ASN A 39 -19.78 46.18 -16.97
C ASN A 39 -20.13 44.82 -16.39
N ARG A 40 -19.18 43.89 -16.39
CA ARG A 40 -19.11 42.79 -15.42
C ARG A 40 -17.67 42.33 -15.34
N ILE A 41 -17.06 42.60 -14.20
CA ILE A 41 -15.89 41.88 -13.72
C ILE A 41 -16.34 40.42 -13.59
N ASP A 42 -16.20 39.65 -14.65
CA ASP A 42 -16.32 38.21 -14.57
C ASP A 42 -15.06 37.72 -13.85
N LYS A 43 -15.24 37.52 -12.54
CA LYS A 43 -14.42 36.61 -11.75
C LYS A 43 -14.16 35.40 -12.62
N LEU A 44 -12.90 35.23 -13.02
CA LEU A 44 -12.35 33.96 -13.44
C LEU A 44 -12.78 32.93 -12.41
N ASN A 45 -13.85 32.20 -12.72
CA ASN A 45 -14.30 31.05 -11.98
C ASN A 45 -13.20 30.01 -12.13
N ILE A 46 -12.26 30.04 -11.19
CA ILE A 46 -11.38 28.94 -10.83
C ILE A 46 -12.32 27.83 -10.35
N ASN A 47 -12.84 27.07 -11.30
CA ASN A 47 -13.72 25.93 -11.06
C ASN A 47 -12.86 24.66 -10.85
N THR A 48 -11.73 24.79 -10.14
CA THR A 48 -10.84 23.67 -9.77
C THR A 48 -11.20 23.09 -8.40
N LEU A 49 -12.27 23.57 -7.76
CA LEU A 49 -12.72 23.06 -6.46
C LEU A 49 -13.71 21.89 -6.58
N ASN A 50 -14.41 21.80 -7.71
CA ASN A 50 -15.29 20.67 -7.96
C ASN A 50 -14.44 19.54 -8.54
N ASN A 51 -14.26 18.51 -7.69
CA ASN A 51 -14.07 17.11 -8.07
C ASN A 51 -12.67 16.52 -7.98
N PHE A 52 -11.79 17.06 -7.12
CA PHE A 52 -10.63 16.26 -6.67
C PHE A 52 -11.08 15.00 -5.92
N LEU A 53 -12.13 15.10 -5.09
CA LEU A 53 -12.68 13.96 -4.35
C LEU A 53 -13.53 13.02 -5.25
N ASP A 54 -14.22 13.55 -6.26
CA ASP A 54 -15.08 12.77 -7.16
C ASP A 54 -14.30 12.01 -8.25
N THR A 55 -12.98 12.26 -8.38
CA THR A 55 -12.12 11.49 -9.29
C THR A 55 -11.87 10.05 -8.79
N PHE A 56 -12.31 9.73 -7.56
CA PHE A 56 -12.06 8.44 -6.95
C PHE A 56 -13.36 7.73 -6.50
N GLU A 57 -13.77 6.70 -7.23
CA GLU A 57 -14.72 5.71 -6.73
C GLU A 57 -14.00 4.79 -5.73
N PHE A 58 -14.09 5.15 -4.45
CA PHE A 58 -13.67 4.27 -3.34
C PHE A 58 -14.87 3.49 -2.82
N GLU A 59 -14.71 2.20 -2.55
CA GLU A 59 -15.73 1.46 -1.78
C GLU A 59 -15.61 1.88 -0.31
N GLU A 60 -16.63 2.57 0.23
CA GLU A 60 -16.79 2.69 1.68
C GLU A 60 -17.16 1.32 2.24
N LYS A 61 -16.16 0.58 2.72
CA LYS A 61 -16.36 -0.64 3.51
C LYS A 61 -15.93 -0.40 4.94
N GLY A 62 -16.91 -0.23 5.83
CA GLY A 62 -16.72 -0.14 7.28
C GLY A 62 -16.56 1.29 7.80
N ASN A 63 -16.88 1.49 9.08
CA ASN A 63 -16.79 2.77 9.80
C ASN A 63 -15.35 3.12 10.24
N ASP A 64 -14.34 2.49 9.65
CA ASP A 64 -12.98 2.47 10.19
C ASP A 64 -12.10 3.62 9.63
N GLY A 65 -12.66 4.45 8.73
CA GLY A 65 -11.93 5.57 8.10
C GLY A 65 -10.84 5.14 7.12
N ILE A 66 -10.85 3.88 6.67
CA ILE A 66 -9.91 3.31 5.70
C ILE A 66 -10.51 3.42 4.30
N GLU A 67 -9.72 3.94 3.36
CA GLU A 67 -10.09 4.04 1.95
C GLU A 67 -9.66 2.79 1.19
N TYR A 68 -10.58 2.21 0.42
CA TYR A 68 -10.32 0.97 -0.33
C TYR A 68 -10.41 1.21 -1.83
N LYS A 69 -9.38 0.78 -2.54
CA LYS A 69 -9.34 0.74 -4.01
C LYS A 69 -8.97 -0.65 -4.48
N ARG A 70 -9.79 -1.20 -5.37
CA ARG A 70 -9.56 -2.53 -5.96
C ARG A 70 -8.73 -2.40 -7.23
N LEU A 71 -7.73 -3.27 -7.38
CA LEU A 71 -6.89 -3.35 -8.58
C LEU A 71 -7.28 -4.58 -9.41
N ASP A 72 -8.34 -4.43 -10.21
CA ASP A 72 -8.88 -5.54 -11.01
C ASP A 72 -7.87 -6.10 -12.01
N GLU A 73 -7.02 -5.23 -12.56
CA GLU A 73 -5.98 -5.63 -13.52
C GLU A 73 -4.98 -6.63 -12.95
N LEU A 74 -4.72 -6.60 -11.63
CA LEU A 74 -3.81 -7.53 -10.97
C LEU A 74 -4.54 -8.80 -10.49
N SER A 75 -5.82 -8.67 -10.13
CA SER A 75 -6.61 -9.78 -9.58
C SER A 75 -6.73 -10.98 -10.51
N LYS A 76 -6.73 -10.75 -11.84
CA LYS A 76 -6.84 -11.81 -12.86
C LYS A 76 -5.65 -12.77 -12.91
N TYR A 77 -4.52 -12.40 -12.31
CA TYR A 77 -3.31 -13.21 -12.28
C TYR A 77 -3.17 -14.06 -11.02
N ILE A 78 -4.05 -13.85 -10.04
CA ILE A 78 -4.06 -14.59 -8.79
C ILE A 78 -5.00 -15.79 -8.97
N GLU A 79 -4.52 -16.98 -8.62
CA GLU A 79 -5.29 -18.21 -8.79
C GLU A 79 -5.38 -19.00 -7.49
N VAL A 80 -6.43 -19.81 -7.37
CA VAL A 80 -6.60 -20.75 -6.25
C VAL A 80 -6.11 -22.11 -6.71
N ILE A 81 -5.07 -22.62 -6.05
CA ILE A 81 -4.52 -23.96 -6.30
C ILE A 81 -5.04 -24.90 -5.21
N LYS A 82 -5.37 -26.13 -5.60
CA LYS A 82 -5.73 -27.19 -4.65
C LYS A 82 -4.63 -28.23 -4.63
N LEU A 83 -4.02 -28.44 -3.48
CA LEU A 83 -3.01 -29.47 -3.28
C LEU A 83 -3.60 -30.64 -2.50
N ASP A 84 -3.31 -31.86 -2.98
CA ASP A 84 -3.67 -33.10 -2.30
C ASP A 84 -2.64 -33.40 -1.22
N ASN A 85 -2.93 -33.00 0.02
CA ASN A 85 -2.02 -33.19 1.14
C ASN A 85 -1.85 -34.68 1.50
N ASN A 86 -2.75 -35.57 1.07
CA ASN A 86 -2.67 -36.99 1.40
C ASN A 86 -1.44 -37.68 0.80
N LYS A 87 -0.88 -37.16 -0.31
CA LYS A 87 0.33 -37.73 -0.94
C LYS A 87 1.62 -37.24 -0.29
N ILE A 88 1.67 -35.98 0.13
CA ILE A 88 2.86 -35.38 0.78
C ILE A 88 3.15 -36.07 2.13
N ASN A 89 2.08 -36.41 2.83
CA ASN A 89 2.14 -36.86 4.19
C ASN A 89 2.45 -38.37 4.33
N LYS A 90 1.94 -39.23 3.43
CA LYS A 90 2.06 -40.69 3.58
C LYS A 90 3.48 -41.25 3.45
N ASP A 91 4.37 -40.55 2.75
CA ASP A 91 5.78 -40.97 2.54
C ASP A 91 6.75 -40.24 3.48
N SER A 92 6.24 -39.31 4.31
CA SER A 92 7.05 -38.55 5.25
C SER A 92 7.23 -39.32 6.55
N LYS A 93 8.47 -39.57 6.96
CA LYS A 93 8.80 -40.10 8.30
C LYS A 93 8.36 -39.19 9.46
N TYR A 94 7.88 -37.99 9.14
CA TYR A 94 7.47 -36.94 10.07
C TYR A 94 5.94 -36.81 10.19
N TYR A 95 5.19 -37.71 9.56
CA TYR A 95 3.73 -37.73 9.59
C TYR A 95 3.17 -38.24 10.92
N ASP A 96 2.00 -37.71 11.34
CA ASP A 96 1.30 -38.04 12.60
C ASP A 96 2.11 -37.86 13.90
N ILE A 97 3.12 -37.01 13.87
CA ILE A 97 3.91 -36.64 15.04
C ILE A 97 3.29 -35.43 15.73
N ASN A 98 3.11 -35.53 17.05
CA ASN A 98 2.73 -34.39 17.87
C ASN A 98 3.97 -33.54 18.19
N TYR A 99 4.03 -32.34 17.60
CA TYR A 99 5.12 -31.38 17.81
C TYR A 99 4.87 -30.40 18.95
N GLU A 100 3.75 -30.52 19.68
CA GLU A 100 3.45 -29.67 20.84
C GLU A 100 4.20 -30.09 22.11
N ASN A 101 4.67 -31.34 22.18
CA ASN A 101 5.36 -31.88 23.34
C ASN A 101 6.61 -32.67 22.91
N GLU A 102 7.79 -32.16 23.26
CA GLU A 102 9.08 -32.75 22.89
C GLU A 102 9.23 -34.20 23.39
N ASN A 103 8.68 -34.50 24.57
CA ASN A 103 8.72 -35.83 25.18
C ASN A 103 7.89 -36.88 24.41
N GLU A 104 6.95 -36.45 23.58
CA GLU A 104 6.13 -37.34 22.76
C GLU A 104 6.81 -37.73 21.45
N PHE A 105 7.83 -36.97 21.02
CA PHE A 105 8.53 -37.20 19.76
C PHE A 105 9.94 -37.76 19.92
N PHE A 106 10.66 -37.47 21.01
CA PHE A 106 11.97 -38.06 21.28
C PHE A 106 11.90 -39.17 22.34
N ASP A 107 12.68 -40.24 22.14
CA ASP A 107 12.99 -41.23 23.17
C ASP A 107 14.02 -40.70 24.18
N GLU A 108 14.23 -41.44 25.26
CA GLU A 108 15.18 -41.05 26.33
C GLU A 108 16.63 -40.91 25.83
N ASN A 109 16.93 -41.45 24.63
CA ASN A 109 18.22 -41.37 23.96
C ASN A 109 18.28 -40.25 22.89
N GLY A 110 17.21 -39.45 22.73
CA GLY A 110 17.13 -38.35 21.76
C GLY A 110 16.80 -38.78 20.33
N ASN A 111 16.39 -40.03 20.08
CA ASN A 111 15.94 -40.49 18.77
C ASN A 111 14.44 -40.24 18.57
N LEU A 112 14.04 -40.06 17.31
CA LEU A 112 12.62 -39.98 16.96
C LEU A 112 11.87 -41.27 17.35
N LYS A 113 10.76 -41.12 18.09
CA LYS A 113 9.76 -42.16 18.31
C LYS A 113 8.96 -42.38 17.02
N ILE A 114 9.55 -43.10 16.05
CA ILE A 114 8.87 -43.49 14.82
C ILE A 114 7.85 -44.57 15.16
N LYS A 115 6.55 -44.24 15.09
CA LYS A 115 5.49 -45.25 15.15
C LYS A 115 5.50 -46.06 13.85
N ASN A 116 6.24 -47.17 13.85
CA ASN A 116 6.01 -48.22 12.86
C ASN A 116 4.65 -48.84 13.19
N ASP A 117 3.76 -48.84 12.20
CA ASP A 117 2.39 -49.38 12.25
C ASP A 117 1.32 -48.46 12.87
N CYS A 118 0.99 -47.38 12.16
CA CYS A 118 -0.35 -46.80 12.24
C CYS A 118 -1.20 -47.39 11.12
N GLU A 119 -2.28 -48.09 11.51
CA GLU A 119 -3.38 -48.48 10.63
C GLU A 119 -3.75 -47.28 9.76
N LYS A 120 -3.58 -47.42 8.45
CA LYS A 120 -3.87 -46.38 7.47
C LYS A 120 -5.39 -46.23 7.38
N GLU A 121 -5.99 -45.50 8.32
CA GLU A 121 -7.41 -45.16 8.25
C GLU A 121 -7.72 -44.51 6.90
N SER A 122 -8.68 -45.12 6.22
CA SER A 122 -9.06 -44.78 4.87
C SER A 122 -9.79 -43.44 4.80
N ASN A 123 -9.11 -42.49 4.14
CA ASN A 123 -9.65 -41.53 3.17
C ASN A 123 -10.73 -40.54 3.64
N LYS A 124 -10.30 -39.44 4.26
CA LYS A 124 -10.76 -38.12 3.81
C LYS A 124 -9.75 -37.57 2.80
N ASN A 125 -10.16 -37.32 1.56
CA ASN A 125 -9.38 -36.51 0.62
C ASN A 125 -9.28 -35.08 1.18
N MET A 126 -8.20 -34.79 1.92
CA MET A 126 -7.99 -33.47 2.49
C MET A 126 -7.26 -32.61 1.46
N MET A 127 -8.03 -32.07 0.52
CA MET A 127 -7.53 -31.04 -0.40
C MET A 127 -7.41 -29.72 0.35
N LYS A 128 -6.19 -29.17 0.43
CA LYS A 128 -5.96 -27.82 0.99
C LYS A 128 -5.92 -26.81 -0.16
N GLU A 129 -6.65 -25.72 0.00
CA GLU A 129 -6.70 -24.60 -0.94
C GLU A 129 -5.60 -23.60 -0.59
N TYR A 130 -4.85 -23.17 -1.60
CA TYR A 130 -3.79 -22.18 -1.54
C TYR A 130 -4.09 -21.05 -2.53
N LEU A 131 -3.65 -19.83 -2.20
CA LEU A 131 -3.71 -18.70 -3.11
C LEU A 131 -2.32 -18.49 -3.72
N HIS A 132 -2.18 -18.77 -5.01
CA HIS A 132 -0.93 -18.52 -5.73
C HIS A 132 -0.92 -17.08 -6.24
N VAL A 133 0.10 -16.34 -5.77
CA VAL A 133 0.36 -14.95 -6.15
C VAL A 133 1.65 -14.92 -6.96
N PRO A 134 1.57 -14.82 -8.30
CA PRO A 134 2.76 -14.71 -9.12
C PRO A 134 3.64 -13.52 -8.70
N PRO A 135 4.97 -13.67 -8.65
CA PRO A 135 5.82 -12.64 -8.03
C PRO A 135 5.76 -11.26 -8.72
N PHE A 136 5.50 -11.20 -10.03
CA PHE A 136 5.34 -9.92 -10.73
C PHE A 136 4.13 -9.09 -10.25
N VAL A 137 3.13 -9.73 -9.63
CA VAL A 137 1.99 -9.04 -9.02
C VAL A 137 2.48 -8.17 -7.86
N LEU A 138 3.44 -8.65 -7.07
CA LEU A 138 4.06 -7.88 -5.98
C LEU A 138 4.82 -6.67 -6.52
N THR A 139 5.55 -6.83 -7.63
CA THR A 139 6.22 -5.71 -8.32
C THR A 139 5.24 -4.63 -8.75
N LYS A 140 4.14 -5.03 -9.40
CA LYS A 140 3.13 -4.07 -9.91
C LYS A 140 2.34 -3.41 -8.78
N LEU A 141 2.01 -4.17 -7.74
CA LEU A 141 1.34 -3.64 -6.56
C LEU A 141 2.22 -2.61 -5.85
N CYS A 142 3.50 -2.91 -5.66
CA CYS A 142 4.46 -1.98 -5.05
C CYS A 142 4.67 -0.72 -5.90
N GLU A 143 4.83 -0.88 -7.22
CA GLU A 143 4.96 0.23 -8.17
C GLU A 143 3.74 1.18 -8.08
N TYR A 144 2.54 0.59 -8.07
CA TYR A 144 1.28 1.32 -7.93
C TYR A 144 1.18 2.02 -6.56
N ALA A 145 1.43 1.31 -5.47
CA ALA A 145 1.29 1.85 -4.11
C ALA A 145 2.23 3.03 -3.85
N LEU A 146 3.50 2.92 -4.25
CA LEU A 146 4.46 4.01 -4.09
C LEU A 146 4.10 5.23 -4.93
N LYS A 147 3.60 5.02 -6.15
CA LYS A 147 3.11 6.13 -6.98
C LYS A 147 1.95 6.86 -6.29
N GLU A 148 0.98 6.11 -5.76
CA GLU A 148 -0.19 6.71 -5.12
C GLU A 148 0.19 7.52 -3.86
N ILE A 149 0.98 6.95 -2.94
CA ILE A 149 1.30 7.63 -1.67
C ILE A 149 2.23 8.84 -1.84
N LEU A 150 2.95 8.94 -2.96
CA LEU A 150 3.83 10.06 -3.25
C LEU A 150 3.13 11.22 -3.99
N PHE A 151 2.01 10.94 -4.65
CA PHE A 151 1.22 11.96 -5.36
C PHE A 151 -0.05 12.39 -4.63
N PHE A 152 -0.63 11.52 -3.79
CA PHE A 152 -1.90 11.75 -3.12
C PHE A 152 -1.79 11.66 -1.61
N LEU A 153 -2.71 12.36 -0.93
CA LEU A 153 -2.90 12.30 0.51
C LEU A 153 -4.27 11.66 0.80
N ASN A 154 -4.39 10.98 1.94
CA ASN A 154 -5.67 10.41 2.35
C ASN A 154 -6.67 11.51 2.78
N LYS A 155 -7.97 11.20 2.68
CA LYS A 155 -9.06 12.13 2.99
C LYS A 155 -9.01 12.60 4.45
N LYS A 156 -8.63 11.71 5.38
CA LYS A 156 -8.52 12.05 6.80
C LYS A 156 -7.52 13.18 7.05
N HIS A 157 -6.35 13.11 6.44
CA HIS A 157 -5.32 14.14 6.57
C HIS A 157 -5.73 15.45 5.87
N LEU A 158 -6.32 15.37 4.68
CA LEU A 158 -6.86 16.55 4.00
C LEU A 158 -7.98 17.23 4.82
N LYS A 159 -8.81 16.44 5.50
CA LYS A 159 -9.85 16.96 6.41
C LYS A 159 -9.24 17.68 7.60
N GLN A 160 -8.12 17.20 8.15
CA GLN A 160 -7.40 17.91 9.22
C GLN A 160 -6.92 19.29 8.74
N LEU A 161 -6.35 19.40 7.54
CA LEU A 161 -5.95 20.69 6.97
C LEU A 161 -7.15 21.61 6.74
N GLN A 162 -8.27 21.06 6.26
CA GLN A 162 -9.52 21.82 6.10
C GLN A 162 -10.04 22.35 7.45
N ASN A 163 -9.96 21.54 8.51
CA ASN A 163 -10.45 21.93 9.82
C ASN A 163 -9.66 23.13 10.38
N ILE A 164 -8.33 23.19 10.17
CA ILE A 164 -7.51 24.36 10.55
C ILE A 164 -8.02 25.65 9.89
N LEU A 165 -8.43 25.58 8.62
CA LEU A 165 -8.95 26.75 7.90
C LEU A 165 -10.29 27.25 8.45
N MET A 166 -11.10 26.33 8.98
CA MET A 166 -12.45 26.63 9.48
C MET A 166 -12.47 26.96 10.97
N ASP A 167 -11.38 26.66 11.68
CA ASP A 167 -11.26 26.90 13.10
C ASP A 167 -11.01 28.38 13.40
N LYS A 168 -11.80 28.90 14.36
CA LYS A 168 -11.73 30.29 14.82
C LYS A 168 -10.55 30.51 15.76
N GLU A 169 -10.08 29.47 16.44
CA GLU A 169 -8.95 29.54 17.37
C GLU A 169 -7.59 29.43 16.66
N SER A 170 -7.58 28.86 15.45
CA SER A 170 -6.38 28.76 14.61
C SER A 170 -5.84 30.13 14.20
N SER A 171 -4.52 30.30 14.33
CA SER A 171 -3.84 31.55 13.99
C SER A 171 -3.83 31.80 12.48
N GLU A 172 -3.55 33.04 12.07
CA GLU A 172 -3.39 33.37 10.65
C GLU A 172 -2.24 32.59 10.00
N ASN A 173 -1.18 32.30 10.75
CA ASN A 173 -0.07 31.50 10.28
C ASN A 173 -0.48 30.04 10.06
N ASP A 174 -1.26 29.45 10.97
CA ASP A 174 -1.75 28.07 10.81
C ASP A 174 -2.62 27.95 9.56
N LYS A 175 -3.51 28.92 9.35
CA LYS A 175 -4.36 28.98 8.16
C LYS A 175 -3.54 29.16 6.88
N PHE A 176 -2.52 30.02 6.90
CA PHE A 176 -1.62 30.22 5.77
C PHE A 176 -0.85 28.93 5.42
N VAL A 177 -0.31 28.24 6.41
CA VAL A 177 0.41 26.97 6.22
C VAL A 177 -0.52 25.88 5.69
N ALA A 178 -1.70 25.70 6.31
CA ALA A 178 -2.68 24.71 5.88
C ALA A 178 -3.14 24.94 4.43
N MET A 179 -3.43 26.19 4.06
CA MET A 179 -3.78 26.57 2.69
C MET A 179 -2.64 26.24 1.70
N THR A 180 -1.40 26.49 2.08
CA THR A 180 -0.22 26.19 1.24
C THR A 180 -0.06 24.69 1.02
N LEU A 181 -0.25 23.88 2.07
CA LEU A 181 -0.20 22.42 1.99
C LEU A 181 -1.32 21.85 1.10
N ILE A 182 -2.54 22.40 1.19
CA ILE A 182 -3.66 21.99 0.32
C ILE A 182 -3.35 22.32 -1.15
N LYS A 183 -2.82 23.51 -1.45
CA LYS A 183 -2.41 23.88 -2.82
C LYS A 183 -1.35 22.93 -3.36
N ASN A 184 -0.36 22.59 -2.54
CA ASN A 184 0.67 21.62 -2.90
C ASN A 184 0.07 20.23 -3.19
N ALA A 185 -0.89 19.76 -2.38
CA ALA A 185 -1.58 18.50 -2.62
C ALA A 185 -2.36 18.50 -3.96
N ILE A 186 -2.99 19.62 -4.32
CA ILE A 186 -3.67 19.79 -5.62
C ILE A 186 -2.66 19.75 -6.78
N ILE A 187 -1.49 20.37 -6.64
CA ILE A 187 -0.46 20.31 -7.69
C ILE A 187 0.06 18.87 -7.84
N SER A 188 0.35 18.22 -6.72
CA SER A 188 0.87 16.86 -6.67
C SER A 188 -0.09 15.83 -7.26
N SER A 189 -1.41 16.03 -7.11
CA SER A 189 -2.40 15.10 -7.64
C SER A 189 -2.48 15.02 -9.17
N HIS A 190 -1.88 15.98 -9.88
CA HIS A 190 -1.68 15.91 -11.33
C HIS A 190 -0.57 14.93 -11.73
N GLN A 191 0.10 14.30 -10.75
CA GLN A 191 1.09 13.22 -10.95
C GLN A 191 2.32 13.62 -11.78
N HIS A 192 2.65 14.90 -11.81
CA HIS A 192 3.86 15.41 -12.46
C HIS A 192 4.98 15.71 -11.45
N LEU A 193 4.62 16.26 -10.29
CA LEU A 193 5.54 16.63 -9.21
C LEU A 193 5.09 15.91 -7.93
N PRO A 194 5.98 15.24 -7.19
CA PRO A 194 5.60 14.61 -5.92
C PRO A 194 5.23 15.67 -4.88
N GLY A 195 4.43 15.28 -3.88
CA GLY A 195 4.00 16.19 -2.81
C GLY A 195 5.14 16.72 -1.93
N CYS A 196 6.33 16.12 -2.01
CA CYS A 196 7.53 16.55 -1.29
C CYS A 196 8.78 16.28 -2.14
N GLN A 197 9.79 17.12 -2.03
CA GLN A 197 11.10 16.89 -2.65
C GLN A 197 11.82 15.67 -2.07
N ASP A 198 11.59 15.39 -0.79
CA ASP A 198 12.04 14.15 -0.17
C ASP A 198 10.98 13.08 -0.34
N THR A 199 11.13 12.29 -1.40
CA THR A 199 10.26 11.14 -1.67
C THR A 199 10.53 9.96 -0.71
N GLY A 200 11.50 10.09 0.20
CA GLY A 200 11.68 9.22 1.35
C GLY A 200 12.30 7.86 1.06
N THR A 201 12.54 7.12 2.14
CA THR A 201 12.93 5.71 2.10
C THR A 201 11.67 4.85 1.92
N ALA A 202 11.73 3.91 0.98
CA ALA A 202 10.65 2.94 0.79
C ALA A 202 10.74 1.85 1.87
N ILE A 203 9.68 1.72 2.66
CA ILE A 203 9.52 0.69 3.69
C ILE A 203 8.27 -0.14 3.36
N ILE A 204 8.40 -1.46 3.40
CA ILE A 204 7.36 -2.41 3.07
C ILE A 204 7.24 -3.41 4.23
N LEU A 205 6.10 -3.38 4.91
CA LEU A 205 5.78 -4.35 5.97
C LEU A 205 4.73 -5.33 5.43
N GLY A 206 4.97 -6.62 5.59
CA GLY A 206 4.11 -7.69 5.11
C GLY A 206 3.65 -8.62 6.22
N LYS A 207 2.40 -9.06 6.15
CA LYS A 207 1.87 -10.19 6.92
C LYS A 207 1.30 -11.21 5.94
N LYS A 208 1.91 -12.40 5.89
CA LYS A 208 1.58 -13.45 4.93
C LYS A 208 1.00 -14.66 5.65
N ASP A 209 -0.23 -15.04 5.30
CA ASP A 209 -0.80 -16.32 5.72
C ASP A 209 -0.06 -17.49 5.05
N GLU A 210 0.00 -18.64 5.73
CA GLU A 210 0.69 -19.85 5.26
C GLU A 210 0.14 -20.39 3.93
N GLU A 211 -1.14 -20.15 3.64
CA GLU A 211 -1.79 -20.58 2.41
C GLU A 211 -1.48 -19.67 1.20
N ILE A 212 -0.67 -18.63 1.36
CA ILE A 212 -0.22 -17.78 0.26
C ILE A 212 1.07 -18.36 -0.35
N LEU A 213 0.97 -18.80 -1.61
CA LEU A 213 2.11 -19.28 -2.38
C LEU A 213 2.66 -18.14 -3.24
N THR A 214 3.88 -17.72 -2.94
CA THR A 214 4.65 -16.77 -3.74
C THR A 214 6.14 -16.99 -3.48
N THR A 215 6.99 -16.52 -4.40
CA THR A 215 8.44 -16.75 -4.33
C THR A 215 9.22 -15.45 -4.53
N TYR A 216 10.42 -15.39 -3.93
CA TYR A 216 11.36 -14.28 -4.10
C TYR A 216 10.78 -12.89 -3.77
N GLU A 217 9.93 -12.79 -2.74
CA GLU A 217 9.16 -11.58 -2.40
C GLU A 217 10.04 -10.34 -2.30
N HIS A 218 11.16 -10.43 -1.58
CA HIS A 218 12.12 -9.32 -1.44
C HIS A 218 12.61 -8.79 -2.79
N LYS A 219 12.94 -9.68 -3.74
CA LYS A 219 13.41 -9.30 -5.08
C LYS A 219 12.33 -8.56 -5.86
N TYR A 220 11.10 -9.08 -5.87
CA TYR A 220 10.02 -8.52 -6.68
C TYR A 220 9.43 -7.24 -6.07
N LEU A 221 9.39 -7.11 -4.75
CA LEU A 221 9.06 -5.86 -4.07
C LEU A 221 10.14 -4.80 -4.33
N THR A 222 11.43 -5.15 -4.20
CA THR A 222 12.55 -4.25 -4.55
C THR A 222 12.48 -3.77 -6.00
N LEU A 223 12.13 -4.66 -6.94
CA LEU A 223 11.91 -4.30 -8.34
C LEU A 223 10.74 -3.32 -8.50
N GLY A 224 9.69 -3.46 -7.70
CA GLY A 224 8.56 -2.53 -7.67
C GLY A 224 8.99 -1.13 -7.23
N VAL A 225 9.80 -1.04 -6.18
CA VAL A 225 10.42 0.21 -5.73
C VAL A 225 11.27 0.83 -6.83
N TYR A 226 12.22 0.07 -7.39
CA TYR A 226 13.06 0.52 -8.50
C TYR A 226 12.22 1.09 -9.66
N ASN A 227 11.18 0.38 -10.07
CA ASN A 227 10.30 0.81 -11.17
C ASN A 227 9.55 2.11 -10.83
N ALA A 228 9.01 2.24 -9.63
CA ALA A 228 8.32 3.47 -9.21
C ALA A 228 9.26 4.68 -9.28
N TYR A 229 10.47 4.54 -8.74
CA TYR A 229 11.47 5.62 -8.70
C TYR A 229 12.10 5.92 -10.06
N LYS A 230 12.21 4.92 -10.94
CA LYS A 230 12.74 5.11 -12.29
C LYS A 230 11.75 5.77 -13.25
N LYS A 231 10.45 5.48 -13.11
CA LYS A 231 9.41 5.91 -14.06
C LYS A 231 8.78 7.26 -13.74
N ASN A 232 8.98 7.76 -12.52
CA ASN A 232 8.38 9.00 -12.05
C ASN A 232 9.48 10.00 -11.64
N ASN A 233 9.09 11.27 -11.50
CA ASN A 233 9.99 12.36 -11.08
C ASN A 233 10.25 12.31 -9.55
N PHE A 234 10.72 11.18 -9.06
CA PHE A 234 11.04 10.95 -7.65
C PHE A 234 12.54 11.07 -7.40
N ARG A 235 12.91 11.36 -6.15
CA ARG A 235 14.30 11.59 -5.76
C ARG A 235 14.99 10.29 -5.34
N TYR A 236 16.26 10.13 -5.73
CA TYR A 236 17.13 9.05 -5.21
C TYR A 236 17.84 9.53 -3.96
N SER A 237 17.34 9.13 -2.79
CA SER A 237 17.78 9.62 -1.48
C SER A 237 18.72 8.66 -0.75
N GLN A 238 18.84 7.40 -1.18
CA GLN A 238 19.68 6.41 -0.48
C GLN A 238 21.17 6.57 -0.83
N LEU A 239 21.99 6.54 0.22
CA LEU A 239 23.45 6.54 0.16
C LEU A 239 23.94 5.16 0.59
N SER A 240 24.91 4.62 -0.16
CA SER A 240 25.59 3.38 0.19
C SER A 240 26.97 3.69 0.75
N PRO A 241 27.35 3.14 1.91
CA PRO A 241 28.68 3.30 2.46
C PRO A 241 29.71 2.53 1.61
N ILE A 242 30.82 3.18 1.26
CA ILE A 242 31.99 2.54 0.64
C ILE A 242 33.00 2.18 1.73
N ASN A 243 33.19 3.09 2.67
CA ASN A 243 33.96 2.90 3.90
C ASN A 243 33.30 3.73 5.02
N MET A 244 34.01 3.97 6.12
CA MET A 244 33.47 4.70 7.28
C MET A 244 33.05 6.15 6.96
N PHE A 245 33.70 6.80 6.00
CA PHE A 245 33.51 8.24 5.73
C PHE A 245 33.01 8.52 4.30
N ASP A 246 33.30 7.62 3.36
CA ASP A 246 32.92 7.78 1.96
C ASP A 246 31.61 7.07 1.65
N GLU A 247 30.71 7.79 0.96
CA GLU A 247 29.41 7.29 0.53
C GLU A 247 29.16 7.60 -0.94
N VAL A 248 28.31 6.78 -1.57
CA VAL A 248 27.85 7.02 -2.94
C VAL A 248 26.34 6.87 -3.02
N ASN A 249 25.68 7.77 -3.76
CA ASN A 249 24.26 7.64 -4.05
C ASN A 249 24.00 6.41 -4.92
N THR A 250 23.01 5.61 -4.57
CA THR A 250 22.67 4.38 -5.31
C THR A 250 22.00 4.63 -6.65
N LYS A 251 21.61 5.88 -6.92
CA LYS A 251 21.00 6.38 -8.16
C LYS A 251 19.70 5.65 -8.55
N ASN A 252 19.02 5.07 -7.56
CA ASN A 252 17.75 4.36 -7.76
C ASN A 252 16.86 4.30 -6.50
N ASN A 253 17.23 5.00 -5.43
CA ASN A 253 16.58 4.99 -4.12
C ASN A 253 16.48 3.61 -3.43
N LEU A 254 17.35 2.67 -3.78
CA LEU A 254 17.52 1.40 -3.08
C LEU A 254 18.75 1.47 -2.16
N PRO A 255 18.85 0.61 -1.12
CA PRO A 255 17.91 -0.44 -0.73
C PRO A 255 16.60 0.11 -0.15
N CYS A 256 15.53 -0.69 -0.25
CA CYS A 256 14.30 -0.47 0.51
C CYS A 256 14.28 -1.41 1.74
N GLN A 257 13.58 -1.00 2.80
CA GLN A 257 13.35 -1.85 3.96
C GLN A 257 12.15 -2.76 3.69
N ILE A 258 12.34 -4.08 3.81
CA ILE A 258 11.27 -5.06 3.60
C ILE A 258 11.27 -6.02 4.78
N GLU A 259 10.14 -6.10 5.48
CA GLU A 259 9.92 -7.04 6.57
C GLU A 259 8.64 -7.82 6.30
N ILE A 260 8.72 -9.13 6.22
CA ILE A 260 7.56 -9.99 5.96
C ILE A 260 7.41 -10.97 7.13
N TYR A 261 6.31 -10.85 7.85
CA TYR A 261 5.95 -11.67 8.99
C TYR A 261 5.00 -12.79 8.54
N SER A 262 5.20 -14.00 9.06
CA SER A 262 4.23 -15.09 8.91
C SER A 262 3.05 -14.86 9.85
N ASN A 263 1.84 -14.92 9.32
CA ASN A 263 0.63 -14.81 10.12
C ASN A 263 0.14 -16.20 10.49
N ILE A 264 0.37 -16.60 11.74
CA ILE A 264 -0.09 -17.87 12.28
C ILE A 264 -1.49 -17.63 12.87
N LYS A 265 -2.52 -18.15 12.21
CA LYS A 265 -3.87 -18.15 12.78
C LYS A 265 -3.91 -19.25 13.84
N LYS A 266 -4.16 -18.89 15.10
CA LYS A 266 -4.51 -19.89 16.11
C LYS A 266 -5.73 -20.67 15.59
N HIS A 267 -5.63 -21.98 15.54
CA HIS A 267 -6.75 -22.87 15.24
C HIS A 267 -7.77 -22.77 16.38
N GLU A 268 -8.54 -21.68 16.44
CA GLU A 268 -9.71 -21.59 17.31
C GLU A 268 -10.74 -22.58 16.78
N ASN A 269 -10.85 -23.71 17.48
CA ASN A 269 -11.81 -24.79 17.31
C ASN A 269 -11.95 -25.35 15.89
N LEU A 270 -11.52 -26.61 15.69
CA LEU A 270 -11.76 -27.41 14.47
C LEU A 270 -13.24 -27.46 13.99
N ASN A 271 -14.18 -27.00 14.83
CA ASN A 271 -15.62 -26.98 14.56
C ASN A 271 -16.13 -25.63 14.01
N ASP A 272 -15.38 -24.53 14.12
CA ASP A 272 -15.77 -23.25 13.53
C ASP A 272 -15.27 -23.15 12.10
N LYS A 273 -16.05 -23.76 11.19
CA LYS A 273 -15.93 -23.63 9.72
C LYS A 273 -16.23 -22.21 9.21
N ILE A 274 -15.77 -21.16 9.89
CA ILE A 274 -15.68 -19.85 9.24
C ILE A 274 -14.39 -19.87 8.42
N LYS A 275 -14.51 -20.35 7.17
CA LYS A 275 -13.48 -20.25 6.12
C LYS A 275 -13.03 -18.80 5.97
N LYS A 276 -12.04 -18.36 6.75
CA LYS A 276 -11.35 -17.09 6.49
C LYS A 276 -10.42 -17.31 5.31
N ASN A 277 -10.76 -16.70 4.18
CA ASN A 277 -9.91 -16.69 2.98
C ASN A 277 -8.48 -16.26 3.34
N PRO A 278 -7.45 -16.88 2.75
CA PRO A 278 -6.07 -16.52 3.05
C PRO A 278 -5.74 -15.11 2.58
N LYS A 279 -4.87 -14.44 3.32
CA LYS A 279 -4.50 -13.04 3.13
C LYS A 279 -2.99 -12.86 3.08
N TYR A 280 -2.60 -11.95 2.20
CA TYR A 280 -1.30 -11.29 2.25
C TYR A 280 -1.58 -9.80 2.38
N GLU A 281 -1.22 -9.23 3.53
CA GLU A 281 -1.41 -7.82 3.85
C GLU A 281 -0.06 -7.11 3.74
N LEU A 282 -0.01 -6.02 2.97
CA LEU A 282 1.20 -5.23 2.75
C LEU A 282 0.92 -3.77 3.10
N ILE A 283 1.83 -3.16 3.85
CA ILE A 283 1.83 -1.74 4.18
C ILE A 283 3.03 -1.11 3.49
N PHE A 284 2.77 -0.10 2.66
CA PHE A 284 3.79 0.66 1.95
C PHE A 284 3.94 2.03 2.61
N ILE A 285 5.17 2.42 2.93
CA ILE A 285 5.49 3.69 3.56
C ILE A 285 6.62 4.34 2.77
N ALA A 286 6.43 5.60 2.37
CA ALA A 286 7.47 6.47 1.86
C ALA A 286 7.88 7.44 2.98
N LYS A 287 8.92 7.09 3.75
CA LYS A 287 9.28 7.81 4.97
C LYS A 287 10.36 8.85 4.68
N GLY A 288 9.99 10.13 4.73
CA GLY A 288 10.95 11.23 4.60
C GLY A 288 11.95 11.26 5.76
N GLY A 289 13.22 11.49 5.47
CA GLY A 289 14.33 11.42 6.42
C GLY A 289 14.18 12.41 7.58
N GLY A 290 13.66 13.61 7.30
CA GLY A 290 13.39 14.61 8.34
C GLY A 290 12.42 14.11 9.41
N SER A 291 11.37 13.37 9.01
CA SER A 291 10.41 12.79 9.94
C SER A 291 10.89 11.48 10.58
N ALA A 292 11.82 10.76 9.95
CA ALA A 292 12.47 9.59 10.54
C ALA A 292 13.40 10.00 11.69
N ASN A 293 14.11 11.11 11.53
CA ASN A 293 15.01 11.68 12.55
C ASN A 293 14.27 12.26 13.77
N LYS A 294 12.94 12.28 13.76
CA LYS A 294 12.09 12.70 14.89
C LYS A 294 11.44 11.52 15.61
N THR A 295 11.98 10.32 15.44
CA THR A 295 11.65 9.14 16.25
C THR A 295 12.66 9.01 17.37
N PHE A 296 12.21 9.14 18.62
CA PHE A 296 13.06 9.14 19.80
C PHE A 296 12.78 7.94 20.70
N LEU A 297 13.83 7.45 21.37
CA LEU A 297 13.73 6.41 22.39
C LEU A 297 14.12 7.03 23.74
N PHE A 298 13.20 6.99 24.69
CA PHE A 298 13.44 7.46 26.07
C PHE A 298 13.43 6.26 27.02
N GLN A 299 14.55 6.00 27.69
CA GLN A 299 14.60 5.00 28.75
C GLN A 299 14.19 5.66 30.07
N GLN A 300 12.96 5.40 30.49
CA GLN A 300 12.39 5.95 31.73
C GLN A 300 12.25 4.87 32.81
N THR A 301 11.98 5.30 34.05
CA THR A 301 11.76 4.39 35.19
C THR A 301 10.33 4.48 35.70
N LYS A 302 9.95 3.61 36.65
CA LYS A 302 8.63 3.65 37.29
C LYS A 302 8.25 5.03 37.87
N SER A 303 9.24 5.86 38.21
CA SER A 303 9.00 7.20 38.78
C SER A 303 8.26 8.16 37.85
N ILE A 304 8.29 7.94 36.53
CA ILE A 304 7.56 8.76 35.54
C ILE A 304 6.07 8.40 35.46
N LEU A 305 5.68 7.23 35.96
CA LEU A 305 4.32 6.70 35.80
C LEU A 305 3.36 7.23 36.89
N ASN A 306 3.27 8.55 36.99
CA ASN A 306 2.22 9.30 37.68
C ASN A 306 1.85 10.52 36.83
N GLU A 307 0.67 11.09 37.09
CA GLU A 307 0.03 12.07 36.22
C GLU A 307 0.88 13.33 36.01
N ASP A 308 1.28 13.99 37.10
CA ASP A 308 2.04 15.25 37.04
C ASP A 308 3.36 15.09 36.27
N LYS A 309 4.14 14.07 36.62
CA LYS A 309 5.45 13.84 35.99
C LYS A 309 5.35 13.37 34.55
N LEU A 310 4.29 12.64 34.20
CA LEU A 310 4.08 12.22 32.81
C LEU A 310 3.71 13.42 31.95
N TYR A 311 2.80 14.28 32.39
CA TYR A 311 2.44 15.49 31.65
C TYR A 311 3.59 16.48 31.52
N GLU A 312 4.42 16.65 32.55
CA GLU A 312 5.63 17.48 32.46
C GLU A 312 6.64 16.93 31.43
N SER A 313 6.63 15.61 31.21
CA SER A 313 7.55 14.96 30.26
C SER A 313 7.09 14.92 28.81
N LEU A 314 5.80 15.19 28.53
CA LEU A 314 5.18 15.13 27.19
C LEU A 314 5.23 16.49 26.47
#